data_AF-A0A1H1MBW3-F1
#
_entry.id   AF-A0A1H1MBW3-F1
#
_cell.length_a   1.000
_cell.length_b   1.000
_cell.length_c   1.000
_cell.angle_alpha   90.00
_cell.angle_beta   90.00
_cell.angle_gamma   90.00
#
_symmetry.space_group_name_H-M   'P 1'
#
loop_
_entity.id
_entity.type
_entity.pdbx_description
1 polymer ?
#
loop_
_entity_poly.entity_id
_entity_poly.type
_entity_poly.pdbx_seq_one_letter_code
_entity_poly.pdbx_strand_id
1 'polypeptide(L)'
;MEKEVADARLESLRVSVAARFGVSDEDRDVLLTATDEATLVLQAERLARSTKPMGNVARREGGTVQKYNNRADREMREFVNDLFGNDPYAV
;
A
#
# COMPACT_ATOMS: atom_id res chain seq x y z
N MET A 1 11.12 -40.85 12.36
CA MET A 1 10.11 -40.74 13.43
C MET A 1 10.06 -39.36 14.08
N GLU A 2 11.02 -38.91 14.90
CA GLU A 2 10.88 -37.59 15.57
C GLU A 2 10.74 -36.41 14.60
N LYS A 3 11.53 -36.40 13.51
CA LYS A 3 11.46 -35.37 12.48
C LYS A 3 10.10 -35.34 11.76
N GLU A 4 9.57 -36.50 11.41
CA GLU A 4 8.27 -36.61 10.72
C GLU A 4 7.12 -36.12 11.60
N VAL A 5 7.20 -36.34 12.92
CA VAL A 5 6.22 -35.81 13.88
C VAL A 5 6.33 -34.29 14.00
N ALA A 6 7.54 -33.74 14.00
CA ALA A 6 7.75 -32.30 14.02
C ALA A 6 7.23 -31.64 12.75
N ASP A 7 7.51 -32.22 11.58
CA ASP A 7 7.05 -31.74 10.28
C ASP A 7 5.51 -31.80 10.19
N ALA A 8 4.88 -32.88 10.67
CA ALA A 8 3.42 -32.98 10.71
C ALA A 8 2.76 -31.94 11.63
N ARG A 9 3.37 -31.64 12.78
CA ARG A 9 2.90 -30.58 13.69
C ARG A 9 3.01 -29.20 13.04
N LEU A 10 4.11 -28.95 12.35
CA LEU A 10 4.36 -27.71 11.62
C LEU A 10 3.30 -27.51 10.52
N GLU A 11 3.00 -28.57 9.79
CA GLU A 11 2.03 -28.53 8.71
C GLU A 11 0.62 -28.30 9.26
N SER A 12 0.25 -28.98 10.35
CA SER A 12 -1.01 -28.70 11.06
C SER A 12 -1.08 -27.25 11.54
N LEU A 13 0.04 -26.67 12.00
CA LEU A 13 0.10 -25.28 12.42
C LEU A 13 -0.16 -24.33 11.25
N ARG A 14 0.52 -24.54 10.12
CA ARG A 14 0.30 -23.78 8.87
C ARG A 14 -1.14 -23.84 8.41
N VAL A 15 -1.74 -25.03 8.39
CA VAL A 15 -3.14 -25.25 8.01
C VAL A 15 -4.08 -24.45 8.93
N SER A 16 -3.89 -24.54 10.25
CA SER A 16 -4.72 -23.84 11.22
C SER A 16 -4.64 -22.31 11.08
N VAL A 17 -3.44 -21.78 10.85
CA VAL A 17 -3.22 -20.34 10.66
C VAL A 17 -3.83 -19.88 9.33
N ALA A 18 -3.61 -20.62 8.24
CA ALA A 18 -4.17 -20.32 6.93
C ALA A 18 -5.70 -20.23 6.99
N ALA A 19 -6.35 -21.23 7.60
CA ALA A 19 -7.80 -21.26 7.78
C ALA A 19 -8.32 -20.06 8.59
N ARG A 20 -7.58 -19.64 9.62
CA ARG A 20 -7.96 -18.50 10.48
C ARG A 20 -7.96 -17.16 9.72
N PHE A 21 -7.06 -17.00 8.75
CA PHE A 21 -6.90 -15.77 7.99
C PHE A 21 -7.51 -15.82 6.58
N GLY A 22 -8.12 -16.94 6.20
CA GLY A 22 -8.73 -17.13 4.87
C GLY A 22 -7.72 -17.20 3.73
N VAL A 23 -6.52 -17.72 4.00
CA VAL A 23 -5.49 -17.96 2.98
C VAL A 23 -5.83 -19.26 2.25
N SER A 24 -5.72 -19.28 0.91
CA SER A 24 -5.99 -20.50 0.13
C SER A 24 -4.95 -21.58 0.40
N ASP A 25 -5.27 -22.82 0.05
CA ASP A 25 -4.32 -23.93 0.18
C ASP A 25 -3.07 -23.70 -0.68
N GLU A 26 -3.22 -23.15 -1.90
CA GLU A 26 -2.09 -22.82 -2.76
C GLU A 26 -1.19 -21.74 -2.14
N ASP A 27 -1.78 -20.68 -1.59
CA ASP A 27 -1.03 -19.60 -0.96
C ASP A 27 -0.39 -20.04 0.35
N ARG A 28 -1.01 -20.94 1.12
CA ARG A 28 -0.41 -21.54 2.32
C ARG A 28 0.90 -22.24 1.96
N ASP A 29 0.85 -23.12 0.97
CA ASP A 29 1.98 -23.99 0.64
C ASP A 29 3.17 -23.20 0.06
N VAL A 30 2.90 -22.07 -0.60
CA VAL A 30 3.94 -21.21 -1.20
C VAL A 30 4.43 -20.11 -0.26
N LEU A 31 3.53 -19.49 0.52
CA LEU A 31 3.81 -18.23 1.22
C LEU A 31 3.97 -18.39 2.75
N LEU A 32 3.38 -19.42 3.36
CA LEU A 32 3.49 -19.69 4.81
C LEU A 32 4.67 -20.61 5.12
N THR A 33 5.87 -20.04 5.06
CA THR A 33 7.13 -20.79 5.15
C THR A 33 7.73 -20.87 6.56
N ALA A 34 7.28 -20.02 7.48
CA ALA A 34 7.83 -19.97 8.83
C ALA A 34 7.61 -21.27 9.62
N THR A 35 8.41 -21.45 10.66
CA THR A 35 8.39 -22.63 11.53
C THR A 35 7.84 -22.36 12.93
N ASP A 36 7.59 -21.10 13.26
CA ASP A 36 7.01 -20.64 14.52
C ASP A 36 5.65 -19.99 14.28
N GLU A 37 4.75 -20.13 15.26
CA GLU A 37 3.39 -19.63 15.16
C GLU A 37 3.34 -18.11 15.00
N ALA A 38 4.15 -17.36 15.76
CA ALA A 38 4.11 -15.91 15.74
C ALA A 38 4.42 -15.34 14.35
N THR A 39 5.43 -15.89 13.67
CA THR A 39 5.81 -15.48 12.32
C THR A 39 4.80 -15.95 11.29
N LEU A 40 4.25 -17.16 11.40
CA LEU A 40 3.17 -17.63 10.54
C LEU A 40 1.94 -16.72 10.61
N VAL A 41 1.59 -16.27 11.82
CA VAL A 41 0.48 -15.33 12.03
C VAL A 41 0.75 -13.99 11.36
N LEU A 42 1.96 -13.44 11.50
CA LEU A 42 2.33 -12.18 10.82
C LEU A 42 2.32 -12.30 9.30
N GLN A 43 2.77 -13.44 8.76
CA GLN A 43 2.72 -13.72 7.32
C GLN A 43 1.26 -13.79 6.84
N ALA A 44 0.43 -14.59 7.50
CA ALA A 44 -0.98 -14.74 7.14
C ALA A 44 -1.75 -13.42 7.24
N GLU A 45 -1.49 -12.61 8.27
CA GLU A 45 -2.11 -11.30 8.44
C GLU A 45 -1.70 -10.31 7.33
N ARG A 46 -0.46 -10.39 6.84
CA ARG A 46 -0.02 -9.59 5.67
C ARG A 46 -0.71 -10.04 4.40
N LEU A 47 -0.83 -11.34 4.16
CA LEU A 47 -1.51 -11.90 2.98
C LEU A 47 -2.98 -11.51 2.93
N ALA A 48 -3.69 -11.66 4.06
CA ALA A 48 -5.08 -11.24 4.18
C ALA A 48 -5.29 -9.73 3.97
N ARG A 49 -4.25 -8.91 4.19
CA ARG A 49 -4.27 -7.48 3.90
C ARG A 49 -3.92 -7.16 2.44
N SER A 50 -3.03 -7.93 1.80
CA SER A 50 -2.61 -7.70 0.41
C SER A 50 -3.62 -8.15 -0.64
N THR A 51 -4.54 -9.06 -0.30
CA THR A 51 -5.68 -9.41 -1.18
C THR A 51 -6.66 -8.26 -1.37
N LYS A 52 -6.64 -7.25 -0.49
CA LYS A 52 -7.31 -5.98 -0.78
C LYS A 52 -6.52 -5.31 -1.91
N PRO A 53 -7.16 -4.97 -3.04
CA PRO A 53 -6.49 -4.28 -4.12
C PRO A 53 -6.08 -2.88 -3.64
N MET A 54 -4.89 -2.78 -3.04
CA MET A 54 -4.09 -1.58 -3.17
C MET A 54 -3.65 -1.58 -4.63
N GLY A 55 -4.55 -1.18 -5.53
CA GLY A 55 -4.25 -1.08 -6.95
C GLY A 55 -2.95 -0.33 -7.14
N ASN A 56 -2.18 -0.64 -8.17
CA ASN A 56 -0.84 -0.07 -8.41
C ASN A 56 -0.81 1.43 -8.13
N VAL A 57 -0.46 1.82 -6.89
CA VAL A 57 -0.26 3.21 -6.55
C VAL A 57 1.15 3.48 -7.00
N ALA A 58 1.30 3.90 -8.26
CA ALA A 58 2.46 4.67 -8.62
C ALA A 58 2.55 5.79 -7.58
N ARG A 59 3.61 5.79 -6.75
CA ARG A 59 3.95 7.01 -6.02
C ARG A 59 4.00 8.09 -7.09
N ARG A 60 3.22 9.15 -6.90
CA ARG A 60 3.03 10.21 -7.88
C ARG A 60 4.35 10.97 -8.04
N GLU A 61 5.35 10.36 -8.67
CA GLU A 61 6.59 11.00 -9.02
C GLU A 61 6.25 12.05 -10.07
N GLY A 62 6.64 13.30 -9.81
CA GLY A 62 6.34 14.44 -10.68
C GLY A 62 5.11 15.26 -10.31
N GLY A 63 4.44 14.99 -9.18
CA GLY A 63 3.45 15.91 -8.63
C GLY A 63 4.13 17.12 -7.99
N THR A 64 4.55 18.11 -8.76
CA THR A 64 4.84 19.44 -8.21
C THR A 64 3.59 19.88 -7.46
N VAL A 65 3.71 20.06 -6.15
CA VAL A 65 2.66 20.71 -5.36
C VAL A 65 2.60 22.14 -5.89
N GLN A 66 1.72 22.39 -6.86
CA GLN A 66 1.32 23.76 -7.23
C GLN A 66 0.62 24.31 -6.00
N LYS A 67 1.42 24.84 -5.06
CA LYS A 67 0.94 25.67 -3.98
C LYS A 67 0.46 26.95 -4.65
N TYR A 68 -0.79 26.97 -5.08
CA TYR A 68 -1.49 28.17 -5.59
C TYR A 68 -1.62 29.31 -4.54
N ASN A 69 -0.79 29.30 -3.50
CA ASN A 69 -0.83 30.20 -2.36
C ASN A 69 0.48 31.01 -2.20
N ASN A 70 1.41 30.94 -3.15
CA ASN A 70 2.56 31.84 -3.12
C ASN A 70 2.13 33.24 -3.55
N ARG A 71 2.23 34.19 -2.63
CA ARG A 71 2.00 35.62 -2.84
C ARG A 71 2.69 36.15 -4.10
N ALA A 72 3.91 35.68 -4.37
CA ALA A 72 4.68 36.03 -5.55
C ALA A 72 3.97 35.66 -6.88
N ASP A 73 3.25 34.53 -6.95
CA ASP A 73 2.55 34.12 -8.16
C ASP A 73 1.30 34.97 -8.40
N ARG A 74 0.68 35.47 -7.32
CA ARG A 74 -0.44 36.42 -7.38
C ARG A 74 0.02 37.78 -7.87
N GLU A 75 1.10 38.31 -7.28
CA GLU A 75 1.70 39.60 -7.66
C GLU A 75 2.18 39.58 -9.12
N MET A 76 2.76 38.47 -9.59
CA MET A 76 3.18 38.31 -10.99
C MET A 76 1.98 38.30 -11.95
N ARG A 77 0.87 37.65 -11.58
CA ARG A 77 -0.34 37.62 -12.40
C ARG A 77 -1.01 39.00 -12.47
N GLU A 78 -1.07 39.72 -11.36
CA GLU A 78 -1.58 41.09 -11.31
C GLU A 78 -0.72 42.03 -12.16
N PHE A 79 0.61 41.93 -12.08
CA PHE A 79 1.53 42.69 -12.92
C PHE A 79 1.34 42.42 -14.42
N VAL A 80 1.22 41.15 -14.82
CA VAL A 80 0.99 40.79 -16.24
C VAL A 80 -0.36 41.32 -16.73
N ASN A 81 -1.39 41.27 -15.90
CA ASN A 81 -2.72 41.78 -16.25
C ASN A 81 -2.71 43.31 -16.41
N ASP A 82 -1.99 44.04 -15.55
CA ASP A 82 -1.80 45.50 -15.67
C ASP A 82 -0.99 45.85 -16.93
N LEU A 83 0.10 45.11 -17.20
CA LEU A 83 0.98 45.33 -18.34
C LEU A 83 0.27 45.15 -19.69
N PHE A 84 -0.67 44.20 -19.79
CA PHE A 84 -1.39 43.90 -21.03
C PHE A 84 -2.85 44.36 -21.02
N GLY A 85 -3.28 45.12 -20.01
CA GLY A 85 -4.64 45.65 -19.90
C GLY A 85 -5.73 44.58 -19.82
N ASN A 86 -5.39 43.37 -19.36
CA ASN A 86 -6.29 42.23 -19.30
C ASN A 86 -6.85 42.11 -17.87
N ASP A 87 -7.67 43.07 -17.45
CA ASP A 87 -8.31 43.06 -16.14
C ASP A 87 -9.53 42.10 -16.15
N PRO A 88 -9.49 40.99 -15.40
CA PRO A 88 -10.64 40.08 -15.31
C PRO A 88 -11.82 40.64 -14.49
N TYR A 89 -11.72 41.83 -13.91
CA TYR A 89 -12.76 42.48 -13.10
C TYR A 89 -13.21 43.85 -13.62
N ALA A 90 -12.76 44.26 -14.82
CA ALA A 90 -13.33 45.43 -15.48
C ALA A 90 -14.78 45.14 -15.90
N VAL A 91 -15.74 45.78 -15.21
CA VAL A 91 -17.15 45.87 -15.61
C VAL A 91 -17.33 47.02 -16.59
#